data_AF-A0A175YSR4-F1
#
_entry.id   AF-A0A175YSR4-F1
#
_cell.length_a   1.000
_cell.length_b   1.000
_cell.length_c   1.000
_cell.angle_alpha   90.00
_cell.angle_beta   90.00
_cell.angle_gamma   90.00
#
_symmetry.space_group_name_H-M   'P 1'
#
loop_
_entity.id
_entity.type
_entity.pdbx_description
1 polymer ?
#
loop_
_entity_poly.entity_id
_entity_poly.type
_entity_poly.pdbx_seq_one_letter_code
_entity_poly.pdbx_strand_id
1 'polypeptide(L)'
;MGAPLQLLVQILMTLQLARAATMTGSWCVARSDASDDALQAALDYACASGADCNPIQPSGLCFLPNTIQAHASYAFNSFFQRKSMAPGSCDFSATATVAKTDPS
;
A
#
# COMPACT_ATOMS: atom_id res chain seq x y z
N MET A 1 -49.63 3.90 -0.73
CA MET A 1 -49.05 4.45 0.52
C MET A 1 -47.73 3.71 0.80
N GLY A 2 -46.63 4.05 0.12
CA GLY A 2 -45.35 3.30 0.25
C GLY A 2 -44.10 4.19 0.24
N ALA A 3 -44.26 5.49 0.06
CA ALA A 3 -43.18 6.46 -0.03
C ALA A 3 -42.35 6.70 1.25
N PRO A 4 -42.85 6.58 2.50
CA PRO A 4 -42.07 7.04 3.65
C PRO A 4 -40.88 6.14 3.97
N LEU A 5 -41.02 4.81 3.75
CA LEU A 5 -39.92 3.87 3.99
C LEU A 5 -38.87 3.93 2.87
N GLN A 6 -39.27 4.14 1.62
CA GLN A 6 -38.32 4.30 0.51
C GLN A 6 -37.45 5.56 0.69
N LEU A 7 -37.99 6.68 1.17
CA LEU A 7 -37.18 7.87 1.47
C LEU A 7 -36.14 7.59 2.57
N LEU A 8 -36.52 6.84 3.62
CA LEU A 8 -35.60 6.49 4.70
C LEU A 8 -34.46 5.57 4.23
N VAL A 9 -34.74 4.58 3.35
CA VAL A 9 -33.72 3.71 2.77
C VAL A 9 -32.76 4.50 1.88
N GLN A 10 -33.25 5.48 1.10
CA GLN A 10 -32.40 6.34 0.27
C GLN A 10 -31.53 7.29 1.12
N ILE A 11 -32.04 7.81 2.23
CA ILE A 11 -31.26 8.61 3.20
C ILE A 11 -30.16 7.75 3.85
N LEU A 12 -30.46 6.50 4.20
CA LEU A 12 -29.49 5.55 4.78
C LEU A 12 -28.42 5.11 3.77
N MET A 13 -28.78 4.90 2.50
CA MET A 13 -27.82 4.56 1.44
C MET A 13 -26.95 5.77 1.02
N THR A 14 -27.49 6.99 1.03
CA THR A 14 -26.74 8.20 0.64
C THR A 14 -25.78 8.70 1.74
N LEU A 15 -26.02 8.35 3.01
CA LEU A 15 -25.06 8.54 4.12
C LEU A 15 -23.71 7.80 3.90
N GLN A 16 -23.63 6.87 2.95
CA GLN A 16 -22.39 6.16 2.60
C GLN A 16 -21.59 6.82 1.45
N LEU A 17 -22.04 7.97 0.91
CA LEU A 17 -21.43 8.60 -0.28
C LEU A 17 -20.16 9.44 -0.02
N ALA A 18 -19.50 9.29 1.13
CA ALA A 18 -18.19 9.92 1.36
C ALA A 18 -17.13 8.89 1.77
N ARG A 19 -16.94 7.86 0.94
CA ARG A 19 -15.66 7.14 0.92
C ARG A 19 -15.36 6.55 -0.45
N ALA A 20 -15.63 7.32 -1.50
CA ALA A 20 -14.73 7.26 -2.64
C ALA A 20 -13.40 7.84 -2.14
N ALA A 21 -12.55 7.00 -1.56
CA ALA A 21 -11.14 7.31 -1.47
C ALA A 21 -10.73 7.58 -2.91
N THR A 22 -10.53 8.85 -3.24
CA THR A 22 -9.90 9.22 -4.50
C THR A 22 -8.64 8.36 -4.59
N MET A 23 -8.60 7.45 -5.55
CA MET A 23 -7.39 6.70 -5.92
C MET A 23 -6.41 7.68 -6.58
N THR A 24 -6.08 8.79 -5.90
CA THR A 24 -4.86 9.54 -6.17
C THR A 24 -3.75 8.57 -5.85
N GLY A 25 -3.16 7.98 -6.90
CA GLY A 25 -2.11 6.97 -6.79
C GLY A 25 -1.11 7.38 -5.73
N SER A 26 -1.13 6.65 -4.62
CA SER A 26 -0.20 6.83 -3.51
C SER A 26 0.58 5.54 -3.46
N TRP A 27 1.89 5.64 -3.64
CA TRP A 27 2.78 4.50 -3.61
C TRP A 27 3.64 4.57 -2.36
N CYS A 28 3.90 3.43 -1.75
CA CYS A 28 4.87 3.35 -0.67
C CYS A 28 6.20 2.85 -1.23
N VAL A 29 7.24 3.67 -1.16
CA VAL A 29 8.56 3.35 -1.72
C VAL A 29 9.64 3.40 -0.65
N ALA A 30 10.71 2.62 -0.83
CA ALA A 30 11.88 2.70 0.03
C ALA A 30 12.60 4.04 -0.15
N ARG A 31 13.07 4.64 0.94
CA ARG A 31 13.84 5.89 0.88
C ARG A 31 15.27 5.62 0.42
N SER A 32 15.80 6.51 -0.41
CA SER A 32 17.17 6.41 -0.94
C SER A 32 18.28 6.57 0.10
N ASP A 33 17.96 7.10 1.28
CA ASP A 33 18.91 7.30 2.39
C ASP A 33 18.82 6.21 3.47
N ALA A 34 17.93 5.23 3.32
CA ALA A 34 17.85 4.10 4.23
C ALA A 34 19.02 3.12 3.98
N SER A 35 19.66 2.65 5.06
CA SER A 35 20.70 1.62 4.97
C SER A 35 20.14 0.27 4.54
N ASP A 36 20.91 -0.51 3.80
CA ASP A 36 20.54 -1.85 3.32
C ASP A 36 20.06 -2.78 4.45
N ASP A 37 20.73 -2.78 5.61
CA ASP A 37 20.33 -3.61 6.77
C ASP A 37 18.93 -3.25 7.29
N ALA A 38 18.62 -1.95 7.36
CA ALA A 38 17.31 -1.47 7.78
C ALA A 38 16.24 -1.80 6.72
N LEU A 39 16.58 -1.72 5.44
CA LEU A 39 15.69 -2.11 4.35
C LEU A 39 15.41 -3.62 4.36
N GLN A 40 16.41 -4.45 4.64
CA GLN A 40 16.24 -5.89 4.76
C GLN A 40 15.30 -6.25 5.90
N ALA A 41 15.52 -5.70 7.09
CA ALA A 41 14.64 -5.95 8.23
C ALA A 41 13.19 -5.51 7.97
N ALA A 42 13.01 -4.36 7.31
CA ALA A 42 11.70 -3.86 6.93
C ALA A 42 11.03 -4.70 5.82
N LEU A 43 11.79 -5.18 4.84
CA LEU A 43 11.33 -6.09 3.79
C LEU A 43 10.83 -7.40 4.40
N ASP A 44 11.62 -8.01 5.28
CA ASP A 44 11.26 -9.25 5.98
C ASP A 44 9.95 -9.09 6.75
N TYR A 45 9.81 -7.97 7.46
CA TYR A 45 8.56 -7.62 8.16
C TYR A 45 7.39 -7.46 7.18
N ALA A 46 7.57 -6.76 6.07
CA ALA A 46 6.51 -6.55 5.08
C ALA A 46 5.99 -7.88 4.54
N CYS A 47 6.89 -8.78 4.13
CA CYS A 47 6.57 -10.10 3.61
C CYS A 47 5.85 -10.98 4.65
N ALA A 48 6.31 -10.96 5.90
CA ALA A 48 5.67 -11.71 6.98
C ALA A 48 4.30 -11.13 7.38
N SER A 49 4.06 -9.84 7.16
CA SER A 49 2.90 -9.11 7.67
C SER A 49 1.79 -8.87 6.63
N GLY A 50 1.90 -9.51 5.46
CA GLY A 50 0.85 -9.54 4.45
C GLY A 50 1.14 -8.77 3.16
N ALA A 51 2.39 -8.37 2.89
CA ALA A 51 2.81 -8.04 1.53
C ALA A 51 2.80 -9.29 0.65
N ASP A 52 2.61 -9.11 -0.65
CA ASP A 52 2.92 -10.14 -1.65
C ASP A 52 4.38 -10.00 -2.09
N CYS A 53 5.20 -10.97 -1.69
CA CYS A 53 6.62 -10.99 -2.00
C CYS A 53 7.00 -12.08 -3.02
N ASN A 54 6.03 -12.82 -3.59
CA ASN A 54 6.32 -13.80 -4.62
C ASN A 54 6.98 -13.18 -5.87
N PRO A 55 6.55 -12.00 -6.35
CA PRO A 55 7.12 -11.42 -7.57
C PRO A 55 8.58 -10.97 -7.44
N ILE A 56 9.07 -10.75 -6.22
CA ILE A 56 10.46 -10.34 -5.95
C ILE A 56 11.37 -11.52 -5.56
N GLN A 57 10.85 -12.74 -5.47
CA GLN A 57 11.68 -13.93 -5.24
C GLN A 57 12.52 -14.27 -6.49
N PRO A 58 13.58 -15.08 -6.34
CA PRO A 58 14.28 -15.65 -7.49
C PRO A 58 13.28 -16.32 -8.46
N SER A 59 13.33 -15.96 -9.74
CA SER A 59 12.35 -16.35 -10.80
C SER A 59 11.04 -15.57 -10.84
N GLY A 60 10.83 -14.61 -9.94
CA GLY A 60 9.68 -13.72 -9.94
C GLY A 60 9.75 -12.63 -11.01
N LEU A 61 8.58 -12.14 -11.44
CA LEU A 61 8.45 -11.13 -12.52
C LEU A 61 9.07 -9.77 -12.16
N CYS A 62 9.20 -9.46 -10.87
CA CYS A 62 9.74 -8.22 -10.33
C CYS A 62 11.07 -8.46 -9.59
N PHE A 63 11.77 -9.56 -9.90
CA PHE A 63 13.08 -9.84 -9.30
C PHE A 63 14.15 -8.83 -9.74
N LEU A 64 14.05 -8.31 -10.97
CA LEU A 64 14.99 -7.32 -11.49
C LEU A 64 14.44 -5.88 -11.38
N PRO A 65 15.27 -4.90 -10.99
CA PRO A 65 16.68 -5.04 -10.61
C PRO A 65 16.84 -5.77 -9.26
N ASN A 66 17.84 -6.65 -9.17
CA ASN A 66 18.12 -7.43 -7.96
C ASN A 66 18.88 -6.56 -6.94
N THR A 67 18.17 -5.58 -6.37
CA THR A 67 18.68 -4.72 -5.30
C THR A 67 17.69 -4.70 -4.15
N ILE A 68 18.22 -4.57 -2.93
CA ILE A 68 17.38 -4.54 -1.73
C ILE A 68 16.37 -3.39 -1.78
N GLN A 69 16.77 -2.25 -2.33
CA GLN A 69 15.94 -1.06 -2.51
C GLN A 69 14.72 -1.32 -3.41
N ALA A 70 14.92 -2.04 -4.52
CA ALA A 70 13.84 -2.35 -5.45
C ALA A 70 12.86 -3.37 -4.86
N HIS A 71 13.39 -4.43 -4.23
CA HIS A 71 12.57 -5.44 -3.56
C HIS A 71 11.78 -4.87 -2.38
N ALA A 72 12.42 -4.05 -1.54
CA ALA A 72 11.77 -3.35 -0.44
C ALA A 72 10.66 -2.42 -0.94
N SER A 73 10.92 -1.61 -1.98
CA SER A 73 9.90 -0.71 -2.55
C SER A 73 8.68 -1.48 -3.06
N TYR A 74 8.88 -2.62 -3.71
CA TYR A 74 7.78 -3.48 -4.16
C TYR A 74 6.96 -4.01 -2.98
N ALA A 75 7.63 -4.60 -1.98
CA ALA A 75 6.97 -5.18 -0.81
C ALA A 75 6.22 -4.12 0.01
N PHE A 76 6.81 -2.94 0.19
CA PHE A 76 6.21 -1.81 0.90
C PHE A 76 4.95 -1.33 0.20
N ASN A 77 4.98 -1.16 -1.12
CA ASN A 77 3.80 -0.79 -1.88
C ASN A 77 2.72 -1.88 -1.80
N SER A 78 3.10 -3.15 -1.96
CA SER A 78 2.18 -4.28 -1.84
C SER A 78 1.47 -4.30 -0.48
N PHE A 79 2.22 -4.14 0.62
CA PHE A 79 1.66 -4.03 1.97
C PHE A 79 0.74 -2.81 2.11
N PHE A 80 1.19 -1.63 1.68
CA PHE A 80 0.46 -0.37 1.77
C PHE A 80 -0.91 -0.45 1.08
N GLN A 81 -0.94 -0.97 -0.15
CA GLN A 81 -2.19 -1.18 -0.89
C GLN A 81 -3.10 -2.19 -0.21
N ARG A 82 -2.55 -3.31 0.30
CA ARG A 82 -3.31 -4.34 1.02
C ARG A 82 -3.87 -3.86 2.36
N LYS A 83 -3.26 -2.84 2.97
CA LYS A 83 -3.79 -2.13 4.15
C LYS A 83 -4.72 -0.97 3.80
N SER A 84 -5.22 -0.90 2.56
CA SER A 84 -6.10 0.17 2.07
C SER A 84 -5.49 1.56 2.26
N MET A 85 -4.16 1.68 2.12
CA MET A 85 -3.41 2.92 2.27
C MET A 85 -3.66 3.60 3.63
N ALA A 86 -3.87 2.80 4.69
CA ALA A 86 -4.14 3.31 6.02
C ALA A 86 -3.01 4.24 6.52
N PRO A 87 -3.33 5.32 7.25
CA PRO A 87 -2.31 6.17 7.87
C PRO A 87 -1.31 5.35 8.68
N GLY A 88 -0.01 5.57 8.47
CA GLY A 88 1.07 4.84 9.15
C GLY A 88 1.43 3.48 8.53
N SER A 89 0.69 2.97 7.54
CA SER A 89 1.03 1.71 6.87
C SER A 89 2.24 1.79 5.92
N CYS A 90 2.80 2.98 5.73
CA CYS A 90 4.02 3.26 4.95
C CYS A 90 5.15 3.84 5.82
N ASP A 91 5.28 3.39 7.07
CA ASP A 91 6.34 3.84 7.97
C ASP A 91 7.62 2.98 7.81
N PHE A 92 7.48 1.67 8.01
CA PHE A 92 8.58 0.69 7.92
C PHE A 92 9.82 1.11 8.72
N SER A 93 9.63 1.65 9.94
CA SER A 93 10.69 2.19 10.79
C SER A 93 11.42 3.36 10.12
N ALA A 94 10.64 4.26 9.54
CA ALA A 94 11.09 5.41 8.75
C ALA A 94 11.98 5.06 7.54
N THR A 95 11.96 3.82 7.06
CA THR A 95 12.70 3.41 5.84
C THR A 95 11.89 3.60 4.56
N ALA A 96 10.61 3.94 4.68
CA ALA A 96 9.71 4.16 3.55
C ALA A 96 9.12 5.58 3.52
N THR A 97 8.59 5.97 2.37
CA THR A 97 7.86 7.23 2.18
C THR A 97 6.71 7.05 1.20
N VAL A 98 5.65 7.84 1.38
CA VAL A 98 4.53 7.88 0.44
C VAL A 98 4.91 8.80 -0.73
N ALA A 99 5.12 8.21 -1.90
CA ALA A 99 5.26 8.91 -3.16
C ALA A 99 3.88 9.28 -3.72
N LYS A 100 3.74 10.54 -4.14
CA LYS A 100 2.53 11.07 -4.82
C LYS A 100 2.64 11.01 -6.35
N THR A 101 3.75 10.51 -6.85
CA THR A 101 4.07 10.40 -8.28
C THR A 101 4.49 8.96 -8.54
N ASP A 102 3.98 8.37 -9.61
CA ASP A 102 4.28 6.98 -9.98
C ASP A 102 5.80 6.84 -10.23
N PRO A 103 6.51 5.97 -9.50
CA PRO A 103 7.96 5.78 -9.67
C PRO A 103 8.33 4.87 -10.85
N SER A 104 7.35 4.32 -11.60
CA SER A 104 7.58 3.38 -12.72
C SER A 104 8.15 4.01 -13.99
#